data_AF-A0A7Y8M1D4-F1
#
_entry.id   AF-A0A7Y8M1D4-F1
#
_cell.length_a   1.000
_cell.length_b   1.000
_cell.length_c   1.000
_cell.angle_alpha   90.00
_cell.angle_beta   90.00
_cell.angle_gamma   90.00
#
_symmetry.space_group_name_H-M   'P 1'
#
loop_
_entity.id
_entity.type
_entity.pdbx_description
1 polymer ?
#
loop_
_entity_poly.entity_id
_entity_poly.type
_entity_poly.pdbx_seq_one_letter_code
_entity_poly.pdbx_strand_id
1 'polypeptide(L)'
;MRIRFLGYLAAAGAVLAMFSCATFPAALYERDASLQAALAKPPAYPDVRFAVLSDPHLMDPALWGEGAAIEAYLREDRKLLRESSDILEEAVHLLKELPADLVLVPGDLTKDGERSSHLLMAERLRAIEAAGKKVFVICGNHDVLNREAFRYDGEARIPVDSVSPEEFAEIFAEFGYGEALNRDPASLSYVAEPLPGLQILALDGCLYREKPIDGHSPAGGRFSEATLHWIDAILAAAAVAG
;
A
#
# COMPACT_ATOMS: atom_id res chain seq x y z
N MET A 1 -40.71 17.11 64.31
CA MET A 1 -39.60 18.08 64.45
C MET A 1 -38.94 18.18 63.07
N ARG A 2 -39.28 19.20 62.26
CA ARG A 2 -38.42 20.38 61.93
C ARG A 2 -37.03 19.92 61.41
N ILE A 3 -36.56 20.17 60.18
CA ILE A 3 -36.55 21.38 59.34
C ILE A 3 -36.09 21.02 57.89
N ARG A 4 -36.54 21.81 56.91
CA ARG A 4 -36.18 21.86 55.47
C ARG A 4 -34.74 22.36 55.22
N PHE A 5 -34.13 22.06 54.07
CA PHE A 5 -33.40 22.98 53.16
C PHE A 5 -32.92 22.17 51.94
N LEU A 6 -33.60 22.24 50.78
CA LEU A 6 -33.34 23.12 49.62
C LEU A 6 -31.89 23.12 49.13
N GLY A 7 -31.68 22.57 47.94
CA GLY A 7 -30.45 22.67 47.16
C GLY A 7 -30.71 22.31 45.70
N TYR A 8 -31.29 23.25 44.95
CA TYR A 8 -31.23 23.24 43.49
C TYR A 8 -29.79 23.50 43.08
N LEU A 9 -29.21 22.59 42.29
CA LEU A 9 -28.09 22.90 41.41
C LEU A 9 -28.32 22.13 40.11
N ALA A 10 -29.05 22.78 39.21
CA ALA A 10 -28.92 22.54 37.79
C ALA A 10 -27.56 23.10 37.37
N ALA A 11 -26.70 22.26 36.80
CA ALA A 11 -25.57 22.71 36.00
C ALA A 11 -25.42 21.76 34.82
N ALA A 12 -25.71 22.34 33.65
CA ALA A 12 -25.69 21.79 32.31
C ALA A 12 -24.64 20.70 32.07
N GLY A 13 -25.09 19.56 31.56
CA GLY A 13 -24.23 18.62 30.86
C GLY A 13 -23.67 19.31 29.62
N ALA A 14 -22.36 19.59 29.63
CA ALA A 14 -21.65 20.01 28.45
C ALA A 14 -21.59 18.82 27.47
N VAL A 15 -22.54 18.76 26.54
CA VAL A 15 -22.38 17.96 25.33
C VAL A 15 -21.36 18.70 24.48
N LEU A 16 -20.08 18.39 24.68
CA LEU A 16 -19.04 18.71 23.72
C LEU A 16 -19.31 17.85 22.47
N ALA A 17 -20.09 18.38 21.54
CA ALA A 17 -20.16 17.82 20.21
C ALA A 17 -18.78 18.03 19.57
N MET A 18 -17.93 17.01 19.63
CA MET A 18 -16.71 16.95 18.83
C MET A 18 -17.15 16.78 17.37
N PHE A 19 -17.49 17.90 16.72
CA PHE A 19 -17.49 17.96 15.26
C PHE A 19 -16.03 17.92 14.81
N SER A 20 -15.46 16.71 14.76
CA SER A 20 -14.36 16.44 13.83
C SER A 20 -14.96 16.38 12.43
N CYS A 21 -15.46 17.53 11.96
CA CYS A 21 -15.75 17.69 10.55
C CYS A 21 -14.43 18.01 9.89
N ALA A 22 -13.65 16.97 9.56
CA ALA A 22 -12.79 17.09 8.40
C ALA A 22 -13.73 17.36 7.22
N THR A 23 -13.98 18.64 6.92
CA THR A 23 -14.75 19.04 5.75
C THR A 23 -13.85 18.81 4.55
N PHE A 24 -13.81 17.57 4.07
CA PHE A 24 -13.30 17.31 2.75
C PHE A 24 -14.22 18.06 1.76
N PRO A 25 -13.67 18.72 0.73
CA PRO A 25 -14.52 19.19 -0.36
C PRO A 25 -15.32 18.00 -0.89
N ALA A 26 -16.62 18.20 -1.14
CA ALA A 26 -17.45 17.14 -1.69
C ALA A 26 -16.85 16.66 -3.01
N ALA A 27 -16.83 15.35 -3.22
CA ALA A 27 -16.23 14.74 -4.39
C ALA A 27 -16.92 15.21 -5.68
N LEU A 28 -16.21 15.15 -6.82
CA LEU A 28 -16.75 15.64 -8.10
C LEU A 28 -18.12 15.03 -8.45
N TYR A 29 -18.31 13.73 -8.21
CA TYR A 29 -19.56 13.03 -8.50
C TYR A 29 -20.75 13.56 -7.66
N GLU A 30 -20.51 14.16 -6.50
CA GLU A 30 -21.59 14.71 -5.66
C GLU A 30 -22.18 15.99 -6.24
N ARG A 31 -21.39 16.71 -7.06
CA ARG A 31 -21.74 18.04 -7.58
C ARG A 31 -22.03 18.06 -9.08
N ASP A 32 -21.63 17.01 -9.80
CA ASP A 32 -21.78 16.91 -11.25
C ASP A 32 -22.91 15.94 -11.64
N ALA A 33 -24.03 16.51 -12.10
CA ALA A 33 -25.20 15.73 -12.54
C ALA A 33 -24.91 14.83 -13.76
N SER A 34 -23.93 15.19 -14.60
CA SER A 34 -23.53 14.36 -15.75
C SER A 34 -22.74 13.13 -15.29
N LEU A 35 -21.85 13.28 -14.30
CA LEU A 35 -21.16 12.16 -13.68
C LEU A 35 -22.14 11.24 -12.94
N GLN A 36 -23.11 11.81 -12.23
CA GLN A 36 -24.17 11.02 -11.58
C GLN A 36 -24.97 10.20 -12.59
N ALA A 37 -25.31 10.80 -13.74
CA ALA A 37 -26.01 10.10 -14.82
C ALA A 37 -25.15 9.01 -15.47
N ALA A 38 -23.84 9.23 -15.59
CA ALA A 38 -22.90 8.23 -16.10
C ALA A 38 -22.76 7.03 -15.15
N LEU A 39 -22.58 7.29 -13.84
CA LEU A 39 -22.48 6.29 -12.78
C LEU A 39 -23.77 5.51 -12.53
N ALA A 40 -24.93 6.04 -12.94
CA ALA A 40 -26.21 5.34 -12.83
C ALA A 40 -26.29 4.07 -13.69
N LYS A 41 -25.39 3.91 -14.66
CA LYS A 41 -25.24 2.71 -15.46
C LYS A 41 -24.05 1.91 -14.93
N PRO A 42 -24.25 0.67 -14.44
CA PRO A 42 -23.12 -0.14 -14.01
C PRO A 42 -22.18 -0.38 -15.21
N PRO A 43 -20.86 -0.26 -15.04
CA PRO A 43 -19.90 -0.57 -16.09
C PRO A 43 -19.96 -2.05 -16.45
N ALA A 44 -19.68 -2.36 -17.71
CA ALA A 44 -19.56 -3.74 -18.17
C ALA A 44 -18.10 -4.17 -18.07
N TYR A 45 -17.76 -4.93 -17.03
CA TYR A 45 -16.41 -5.45 -16.88
C TYR A 45 -16.17 -6.66 -17.78
N PRO A 46 -14.96 -6.82 -18.35
CA PRO A 46 -14.57 -8.05 -19.02
C PRO A 46 -14.55 -9.22 -18.01
N ASP A 47 -14.72 -10.44 -18.51
CA ASP A 47 -14.47 -11.64 -17.70
C ASP A 47 -12.97 -11.70 -17.37
N VAL A 48 -12.65 -11.71 -16.08
CA VAL A 48 -11.28 -11.66 -15.59
C VAL A 48 -11.17 -12.35 -14.24
N ARG A 49 -10.07 -13.06 -14.01
CA ARG A 49 -9.72 -13.67 -12.74
C ARG A 49 -8.42 -13.07 -12.26
N PHE A 50 -8.38 -12.61 -11.01
CA PHE A 50 -7.16 -12.08 -10.42
C PHE A 50 -6.85 -12.76 -9.09
N ALA A 51 -5.56 -12.79 -8.77
CA ALA A 51 -5.06 -13.19 -7.47
C ALA A 51 -4.46 -11.96 -6.76
N VAL A 52 -4.32 -12.05 -5.44
CA VAL A 52 -3.72 -11.01 -4.61
C VAL A 52 -2.57 -11.62 -3.80
N LEU A 53 -1.39 -11.00 -3.87
CA LEU A 53 -0.22 -11.32 -3.06
C LEU A 53 0.07 -10.09 -2.19
N SER A 54 -0.33 -10.11 -0.93
CA SER A 54 -0.19 -8.98 -0.01
C SER A 54 0.75 -9.31 1.14
N ASP A 55 1.48 -8.30 1.61
CA ASP A 55 2.35 -8.37 2.79
C ASP A 55 3.36 -9.54 2.76
N PRO A 56 4.01 -9.85 1.61
CA PRO A 56 4.99 -10.94 1.58
C PRO A 56 6.19 -10.66 2.49
N HIS A 57 6.49 -9.39 2.79
CA HIS A 57 7.58 -8.98 3.67
C HIS A 57 8.89 -9.71 3.39
N LEU A 58 9.26 -9.80 2.10
CA LEU A 58 10.44 -10.53 1.67
C LEU A 58 11.69 -9.93 2.32
N MET A 59 12.53 -10.79 2.87
CA MET A 59 13.88 -10.44 3.26
C MET A 59 14.86 -11.26 2.41
N ASP A 60 15.74 -10.56 1.69
CA ASP A 60 16.84 -11.21 0.97
C ASP A 60 17.68 -12.07 1.93
N PRO A 61 17.84 -13.39 1.69
CA PRO A 61 18.65 -14.26 2.53
C PRO A 61 20.10 -13.79 2.72
N ALA A 62 20.65 -12.96 1.82
CA ALA A 62 21.97 -12.37 1.97
C ALA A 62 22.05 -11.31 3.09
N LEU A 63 20.91 -10.83 3.60
CA LEU A 63 20.82 -9.82 4.64
C LEU A 63 20.82 -10.39 6.06
N TRP A 64 20.91 -11.71 6.21
CA TRP A 64 21.01 -12.30 7.53
C TRP A 64 21.91 -13.54 7.53
N GLY A 65 22.74 -13.63 8.57
CA GLY A 65 23.52 -14.83 8.88
C GLY A 65 23.04 -15.50 10.17
N GLU A 66 23.92 -16.28 10.79
CA GLU A 66 23.73 -16.71 12.18
C GLU A 66 24.22 -15.62 13.14
N GLY A 67 23.56 -15.48 14.30
CA GLY A 67 24.04 -14.57 15.33
C GLY A 67 22.96 -14.00 16.24
N ALA A 68 23.40 -13.41 17.35
CA ALA A 68 22.51 -12.86 18.36
C ALA A 68 21.63 -11.70 17.85
N ALA A 69 22.08 -10.96 16.82
CA ALA A 69 21.33 -9.83 16.27
C ALA A 69 20.03 -10.26 15.58
N ILE A 70 20.09 -11.27 14.70
CA ILE A 70 18.89 -11.79 14.03
C ILE A 70 17.99 -12.53 15.04
N GLU A 71 18.56 -13.28 15.99
CA GLU A 71 17.80 -13.96 17.04
C GLU A 71 17.12 -12.99 18.02
N ALA A 72 17.68 -11.81 18.24
CA ALA A 72 17.00 -10.76 19.00
C ALA A 72 15.81 -10.22 18.22
N TYR A 73 16.00 -9.92 16.94
CA TYR A 73 14.92 -9.43 16.08
C TYR A 73 13.75 -10.44 15.96
N LEU A 74 14.04 -11.71 15.68
CA LEU A 74 13.01 -12.76 15.54
C LEU A 74 12.25 -13.09 16.83
N ARG A 75 12.75 -12.67 18.01
CA ARG A 75 12.00 -12.79 19.26
C ARG A 75 10.97 -11.68 19.44
N GLU A 76 11.17 -10.56 18.77
CA GLU A 76 10.30 -9.38 18.84
C GLU A 76 9.29 -9.36 17.68
N ASP A 77 9.69 -9.81 16.49
CA ASP A 77 8.86 -9.90 15.30
C ASP A 77 8.38 -11.33 15.04
N ARG A 78 7.09 -11.50 14.74
CA ARG A 78 6.45 -12.80 14.47
C ARG A 78 6.50 -13.22 13.01
N LYS A 79 7.05 -12.39 12.11
CA LYS A 79 7.22 -12.71 10.69
C LYS A 79 8.18 -13.89 10.53
N LEU A 80 7.86 -14.78 9.61
CA LEU A 80 8.68 -15.93 9.23
C LEU A 80 9.83 -15.49 8.31
N LEU A 81 10.70 -14.60 8.78
CA LEU A 81 11.71 -13.96 7.92
C LEU A 81 12.74 -14.94 7.37
N ARG A 82 13.11 -15.96 8.15
CA ARG A 82 14.03 -17.01 7.71
C ARG A 82 13.45 -17.80 6.55
N GLU A 83 12.14 -18.01 6.58
CA GLU A 83 11.39 -18.75 5.58
C GLU A 83 10.79 -17.84 4.50
N SER A 84 10.92 -16.51 4.60
CA SER A 84 10.21 -15.55 3.74
C SER A 84 10.49 -15.77 2.24
N SER A 85 11.74 -16.08 1.89
CA SER A 85 12.15 -16.43 0.53
C SER A 85 11.49 -17.72 0.04
N ASP A 86 11.45 -18.77 0.87
CA ASP A 86 10.85 -20.06 0.50
C ASP A 86 9.32 -19.98 0.42
N ILE A 87 8.70 -19.23 1.33
CA ILE A 87 7.26 -18.95 1.32
C ILE A 87 6.88 -18.19 0.05
N LEU A 88 7.66 -17.17 -0.31
CA LEU A 88 7.43 -16.41 -1.54
C LEU A 88 7.63 -17.29 -2.78
N GLU A 89 8.65 -18.14 -2.81
CA GLU A 89 8.88 -19.07 -3.93
C GLU A 89 7.69 -20.00 -4.15
N GLU A 90 7.15 -20.59 -3.07
CA GLU A 90 5.96 -21.43 -3.17
C GLU A 90 4.72 -20.62 -3.54
N ALA A 91 4.55 -19.41 -3.02
CA ALA A 91 3.47 -18.52 -3.44
C ALA A 91 3.54 -18.20 -4.94
N VAL A 92 4.74 -17.92 -5.46
CA VAL A 92 5.00 -17.69 -6.90
C VAL A 92 4.66 -18.95 -7.70
N HIS A 93 5.06 -20.12 -7.24
CA HIS A 93 4.73 -21.38 -7.90
C HIS A 93 3.21 -21.61 -7.97
N LEU A 94 2.49 -21.41 -6.86
CA LEU A 94 1.03 -21.49 -6.82
C LEU A 94 0.37 -20.45 -7.75
N LEU A 95 0.87 -19.21 -7.74
CA LEU A 95 0.38 -18.15 -8.63
C LEU A 95 0.59 -18.51 -10.10
N LYS A 96 1.69 -19.16 -10.48
CA LYS A 96 1.92 -19.60 -11.86
C LYS A 96 0.91 -20.65 -12.32
N GLU A 97 0.47 -21.55 -11.44
CA GLU A 97 -0.50 -22.61 -11.77
C GLU A 97 -1.97 -22.17 -11.62
N LEU A 98 -2.23 -21.13 -10.83
CA LEU A 98 -3.59 -20.61 -10.65
C LEU A 98 -4.18 -20.11 -11.99
N PRO A 99 -5.46 -20.42 -12.28
CA PRO A 99 -6.17 -19.87 -13.43
C PRO A 99 -6.55 -18.41 -13.12
N ALA A 100 -5.56 -17.52 -13.18
CA ALA A 100 -5.70 -16.09 -13.02
C ALA A 100 -5.03 -15.38 -14.20
N ASP A 101 -5.62 -14.29 -14.63
CA ASP A 101 -5.11 -13.42 -15.69
C ASP A 101 -4.17 -12.36 -15.09
N LEU A 102 -4.47 -11.91 -13.87
CA LEU A 102 -3.78 -10.79 -13.18
C LEU A 102 -3.35 -11.18 -11.76
N VAL A 103 -2.26 -10.58 -11.28
CA VAL A 103 -1.84 -10.61 -9.87
C VAL A 103 -1.68 -9.19 -9.36
N LEU A 104 -2.35 -8.87 -8.26
CA LEU A 104 -2.24 -7.59 -7.57
C LEU A 104 -1.34 -7.73 -6.35
N VAL A 105 -0.41 -6.80 -6.16
CA VAL A 105 0.55 -6.76 -5.05
C VAL A 105 0.39 -5.45 -4.28
N PRO A 106 -0.52 -5.38 -3.29
CA PRO A 106 -0.94 -4.13 -2.67
C PRO A 106 -0.07 -3.73 -1.46
N GLY A 107 1.25 -3.74 -1.62
CA GLY A 107 2.19 -3.22 -0.63
C GLY A 107 2.84 -4.26 0.27
N ASP A 108 3.77 -3.74 1.08
CA ASP A 108 4.61 -4.45 2.04
C ASP A 108 5.35 -5.62 1.40
N LEU A 109 5.93 -5.33 0.23
CA LEU A 109 6.66 -6.27 -0.59
C LEU A 109 7.90 -6.80 0.13
N THR A 110 8.55 -5.93 0.90
CA THR A 110 9.79 -6.20 1.61
C THR A 110 9.62 -6.11 3.11
N LYS A 111 10.57 -6.68 3.84
CA LYS A 111 10.57 -6.64 5.31
C LYS A 111 10.68 -5.20 5.82
N ASP A 112 11.70 -4.45 5.39
CA ASP A 112 11.89 -3.04 5.75
C ASP A 112 12.53 -2.21 4.64
N GLY A 113 12.12 -2.43 3.38
CA GLY A 113 12.49 -1.56 2.26
C GLY A 113 13.90 -1.78 1.74
N GLU A 114 14.56 -2.88 2.12
CA GLU A 114 15.92 -3.16 1.70
C GLU A 114 16.00 -3.30 0.17
N ARG A 115 16.91 -2.55 -0.45
CA ARG A 115 17.05 -2.50 -1.91
C ARG A 115 17.27 -3.88 -2.53
N SER A 116 18.05 -4.75 -1.88
CA SER A 116 18.29 -6.10 -2.40
C SER A 116 17.05 -6.99 -2.32
N SER A 117 16.22 -6.84 -1.27
CA SER A 117 14.91 -7.49 -1.17
C SER A 117 13.96 -7.04 -2.28
N HIS A 118 13.94 -5.74 -2.62
CA HIS A 118 13.15 -5.23 -3.75
C HIS A 118 13.58 -5.84 -5.09
N LEU A 119 14.88 -5.95 -5.35
CA LEU A 119 15.40 -6.58 -6.57
C LEU A 119 15.04 -8.07 -6.64
N LEU A 120 15.15 -8.79 -5.51
CA LEU A 120 14.77 -10.19 -5.41
C LEU A 120 13.26 -10.36 -5.65
N MET A 121 12.43 -9.51 -5.06
CA MET A 121 10.98 -9.49 -5.30
C MET A 121 10.66 -9.27 -6.78
N ALA A 122 11.27 -8.26 -7.42
CA ALA A 122 11.07 -7.99 -8.84
C ALA A 122 11.42 -9.22 -9.70
N GLU A 123 12.52 -9.93 -9.40
CA GLU A 123 12.85 -11.19 -10.07
C GLU A 123 11.75 -12.25 -9.95
N ARG A 124 11.17 -12.40 -8.76
CA ARG A 124 10.05 -13.33 -8.51
C ARG A 124 8.78 -12.93 -9.25
N LEU A 125 8.46 -11.64 -9.32
CA LEU A 125 7.32 -11.13 -10.08
C LEU A 125 7.50 -11.34 -11.59
N ARG A 126 8.72 -11.18 -12.14
CA ARG A 126 8.99 -11.55 -13.56
C ARG A 126 8.70 -13.02 -13.84
N ALA A 127 8.92 -13.92 -12.88
CA ALA A 127 8.60 -15.33 -13.06
C ALA A 127 7.08 -15.59 -13.16
N ILE A 128 6.26 -14.77 -12.49
CA ILE A 128 4.80 -14.77 -12.61
C ILE A 128 4.39 -14.28 -14.01
N GLU A 129 4.98 -13.19 -14.49
CA GLU A 129 4.69 -12.65 -15.83
C GLU A 129 5.13 -13.56 -16.96
N ALA A 130 6.29 -14.22 -16.81
CA ALA A 130 6.77 -15.22 -17.75
C ALA A 130 5.80 -16.42 -17.89
N ALA A 131 4.93 -16.65 -16.91
CA ALA A 131 3.86 -17.65 -16.97
C ALA A 131 2.55 -17.13 -17.63
N GLY A 132 2.58 -15.93 -18.22
CA GLY A 132 1.48 -15.35 -18.99
C GLY A 132 0.49 -14.50 -18.19
N LYS A 133 0.81 -14.16 -16.94
CA LYS A 133 0.01 -13.29 -16.07
C LYS A 133 0.48 -11.85 -16.17
N LYS A 134 -0.39 -10.88 -15.88
CA LYS A 134 0.04 -9.49 -15.66
C LYS A 134 0.18 -9.20 -14.17
N VAL A 135 1.17 -8.42 -13.77
CA VAL A 135 1.38 -8.09 -12.35
C VAL A 135 1.28 -6.58 -12.14
N PHE A 136 0.59 -6.15 -11.08
CA PHE A 136 0.45 -4.73 -10.72
C PHE A 136 0.82 -4.53 -9.26
N VAL A 137 1.85 -3.69 -9.02
CA VAL A 137 2.42 -3.43 -7.70
C VAL A 137 2.05 -2.02 -7.24
N ILE A 138 1.82 -1.85 -5.94
CA ILE A 138 1.87 -0.56 -5.24
C ILE A 138 2.65 -0.74 -3.93
N CYS A 139 3.29 0.31 -3.44
CA CYS A 139 4.08 0.24 -2.20
C CYS A 139 3.21 0.16 -0.94
N GLY A 140 3.74 -0.49 0.10
CA GLY A 140 3.25 -0.41 1.48
C GLY A 140 4.15 0.45 2.36
N ASN A 141 3.82 0.55 3.64
CA ASN A 141 4.51 1.44 4.58
C ASN A 141 5.93 0.96 4.92
N HIS A 142 6.28 -0.31 4.66
CA HIS A 142 7.63 -0.83 4.86
C HIS A 142 8.58 -0.61 3.68
N ASP A 143 8.07 -0.26 2.50
CA ASP A 143 8.83 -0.46 1.25
C ASP A 143 9.75 0.69 0.85
N VAL A 144 9.38 1.94 1.13
CA VAL A 144 10.01 3.13 0.53
C VAL A 144 10.57 4.04 1.60
N LEU A 145 11.78 4.58 1.37
CA LEU A 145 12.51 5.46 2.31
C LEU A 145 12.54 4.95 3.75
N ASN A 146 12.54 3.62 3.93
CA ASN A 146 12.45 3.02 5.24
C ASN A 146 13.83 3.09 5.93
N ARG A 147 13.84 3.68 7.12
CA ARG A 147 15.06 3.82 7.94
C ARG A 147 15.45 2.54 8.65
N GLU A 148 14.62 1.51 8.52
CA GLU A 148 14.78 0.22 9.18
C GLU A 148 15.31 -0.89 8.27
N ALA A 149 15.88 -0.49 7.13
CA ALA A 149 16.63 -1.38 6.24
C ALA A 149 17.96 -1.80 6.89
N PHE A 150 18.07 -3.07 7.29
CA PHE A 150 19.26 -3.59 7.97
C PHE A 150 19.66 -5.00 7.52
N ARG A 151 20.97 -5.23 7.51
CA ARG A 151 21.60 -6.56 7.50
C ARG A 151 21.99 -6.97 8.93
N TYR A 152 21.88 -8.26 9.22
CA TYR A 152 22.22 -8.84 10.53
C TYR A 152 23.43 -9.76 10.37
N ASP A 153 24.50 -9.48 11.12
CA ASP A 153 25.79 -10.17 11.02
C ASP A 153 26.38 -10.36 12.43
N GLY A 154 26.34 -11.59 12.94
CA GLY A 154 26.75 -11.90 14.31
C GLY A 154 25.92 -11.13 15.36
N GLU A 155 26.58 -10.22 16.07
CA GLU A 155 25.96 -9.36 17.10
C GLU A 155 25.53 -7.98 16.56
N ALA A 156 25.81 -7.68 15.30
CA ALA A 156 25.58 -6.35 14.72
C ALA A 156 24.30 -6.27 13.87
N ARG A 157 23.61 -5.13 14.00
CA ARG A 157 22.58 -4.64 13.08
C ARG A 157 23.22 -3.53 12.22
N ILE A 158 23.42 -3.79 10.93
CA ILE A 158 24.20 -2.95 10.02
C ILE A 158 23.26 -2.29 9.02
N PRO A 159 23.17 -0.94 8.95
CA PRO A 159 22.32 -0.27 7.96
C PRO A 159 22.66 -0.70 6.54
N VAL A 160 21.63 -0.90 5.73
CA VAL A 160 21.76 -1.10 4.28
C VAL A 160 20.86 -0.11 3.54
N ASP A 161 21.06 0.01 2.24
CA ASP A 161 20.29 0.97 1.43
C ASP A 161 18.81 0.56 1.36
N SER A 162 17.94 1.54 1.60
CA SER A 162 16.52 1.51 1.19
C SER A 162 16.36 2.21 -0.15
N VAL A 163 15.22 2.01 -0.81
CA VAL A 163 14.89 2.66 -2.10
C VAL A 163 14.20 4.02 -1.94
N SER A 164 14.42 4.92 -2.90
CA SER A 164 13.59 6.12 -3.06
C SER A 164 12.28 5.79 -3.78
N PRO A 165 11.28 6.70 -3.80
CA PRO A 165 10.07 6.50 -4.59
C PRO A 165 10.37 6.31 -6.08
N GLU A 166 11.30 7.09 -6.63
CA GLU A 166 11.71 7.00 -8.03
C GLU A 166 12.36 5.64 -8.31
N GLU A 167 13.27 5.19 -7.44
CA GLU A 167 13.89 3.87 -7.57
C GLU A 167 12.88 2.74 -7.41
N PHE A 168 11.89 2.86 -6.51
CA PHE A 168 10.80 1.87 -6.41
C PHE A 168 10.04 1.77 -7.74
N ALA A 169 9.64 2.89 -8.33
CA ALA A 169 8.96 2.91 -9.62
C ALA A 169 9.82 2.37 -10.77
N GLU A 170 11.15 2.55 -10.70
CA GLU A 170 12.10 1.98 -11.67
C GLU A 170 12.25 0.46 -11.52
N ILE A 171 12.41 -0.03 -10.29
CA ILE A 171 12.53 -1.47 -10.00
C ILE A 171 11.26 -2.21 -10.43
N PHE A 172 10.09 -1.63 -10.16
CA PHE A 172 8.81 -2.22 -10.50
C PHE A 172 8.20 -1.66 -11.80
N ALA A 173 9.03 -1.11 -12.70
CA ALA A 173 8.57 -0.53 -13.96
C ALA A 173 7.74 -1.50 -14.81
N GLU A 174 8.11 -2.78 -14.83
CA GLU A 174 7.41 -3.84 -15.57
C GLU A 174 6.02 -4.15 -14.96
N PHE A 175 5.77 -3.80 -13.69
CA PHE A 175 4.59 -4.24 -12.95
C PHE A 175 3.62 -3.08 -12.67
N GLY A 176 3.23 -2.39 -13.74
CA GLY A 176 2.24 -1.31 -13.73
C GLY A 176 2.82 0.09 -13.94
N TYR A 177 3.97 0.44 -13.37
CA TYR A 177 4.50 1.82 -13.45
C TYR A 177 4.89 2.27 -14.86
N GLY A 178 5.48 1.36 -15.66
CA GLY A 178 5.83 1.58 -17.07
C GLY A 178 4.65 1.38 -18.02
N GLU A 179 3.56 0.79 -17.52
CA GLU A 179 2.33 0.48 -18.28
C GLU A 179 1.17 1.44 -17.94
N ALA A 180 1.41 2.38 -17.03
CA ALA A 180 0.39 3.28 -16.50
C ALA A 180 -0.16 4.21 -17.58
N LEU A 181 -1.48 4.32 -17.65
CA LEU A 181 -2.19 5.33 -18.44
C LEU A 181 -1.99 6.73 -17.87
N ASN A 182 -1.91 6.83 -16.54
CA ASN A 182 -1.68 8.08 -15.83
C ASN A 182 -1.04 7.79 -14.46
N ARG A 183 -0.15 8.69 -14.00
CA ARG A 183 0.53 8.61 -12.70
C ARG A 183 0.25 9.87 -11.90
N ASP A 184 -0.03 9.73 -10.61
CA ASP A 184 -0.14 10.87 -9.71
C ASP A 184 1.25 11.53 -9.56
N PRO A 185 1.42 12.83 -9.86
CA PRO A 185 2.69 13.51 -9.66
C PRO A 185 3.08 13.67 -8.18
N ALA A 186 2.15 13.48 -7.23
CA ALA A 186 2.39 13.69 -5.81
C ALA A 186 2.69 12.40 -5.01
N SER A 187 2.52 11.22 -5.61
CA SER A 187 2.68 9.92 -4.93
C SER A 187 3.13 8.83 -5.89
N LEU A 188 3.24 7.58 -5.40
CA LEU A 188 3.42 6.41 -6.25
C LEU A 188 2.12 5.86 -6.83
N SER A 189 1.00 6.58 -6.71
CA SER A 189 -0.29 6.18 -7.28
C SER A 189 -0.27 6.21 -8.80
N TYR A 190 -1.00 5.29 -9.43
CA TYR A 190 -1.16 5.23 -10.88
C TYR A 190 -2.46 4.54 -11.27
N VAL A 191 -2.86 4.72 -12.53
CA VAL A 191 -3.92 3.95 -13.18
C VAL A 191 -3.35 3.19 -14.36
N ALA A 192 -3.70 1.92 -14.47
CA ALA A 192 -3.35 1.04 -15.59
C ALA A 192 -4.60 0.34 -16.12
N GLU A 193 -4.57 -0.07 -17.39
CA GLU A 193 -5.65 -0.83 -18.03
C GLU A 193 -5.15 -2.24 -18.39
N PRO A 194 -5.23 -3.22 -17.47
CA PRO A 194 -4.83 -4.60 -17.76
C PRO A 194 -5.61 -5.24 -18.91
N LEU A 195 -6.87 -4.87 -19.10
CA LEU A 195 -7.73 -5.40 -20.15
C LEU A 195 -8.60 -4.25 -20.67
N PRO A 196 -8.95 -4.23 -21.96
CA PRO A 196 -9.86 -3.21 -22.50
C PRO A 196 -11.14 -3.10 -21.67
N GLY A 197 -11.44 -1.91 -21.16
CA GLY A 197 -12.61 -1.64 -20.31
C GLY A 197 -12.44 -2.02 -18.84
N LEU A 198 -11.24 -2.39 -18.39
CA LEU A 198 -10.93 -2.63 -16.98
C LEU A 198 -9.73 -1.80 -16.55
N GLN A 199 -9.96 -0.80 -15.70
CA GLN A 199 -8.90 0.01 -15.10
C GLN A 199 -8.62 -0.43 -13.66
N ILE A 200 -7.33 -0.49 -13.30
CA ILE A 200 -6.84 -0.64 -11.93
C ILE A 200 -6.35 0.72 -11.47
N LEU A 201 -6.89 1.21 -10.36
CA LEU A 201 -6.40 2.38 -9.65
C LEU A 201 -5.55 1.93 -8.46
N ALA A 202 -4.23 2.02 -8.60
CA ALA A 202 -3.25 1.70 -7.57
C ALA A 202 -2.94 2.96 -6.74
N LEU A 203 -3.11 2.89 -5.42
CA LEU A 203 -3.09 4.06 -4.54
C LEU A 203 -1.98 3.97 -3.49
N ASP A 204 -1.07 4.94 -3.52
CA ASP A 204 -0.04 5.15 -2.51
C ASP A 204 -0.58 6.09 -1.42
N GLY A 205 -0.98 5.50 -0.29
CA GLY A 205 -1.35 6.23 0.92
C GLY A 205 -0.23 6.33 1.95
N CYS A 206 0.99 5.89 1.63
CA CYS A 206 2.04 5.68 2.63
C CYS A 206 2.68 7.01 3.08
N LEU A 207 3.10 7.04 4.34
CA LEU A 207 3.63 8.24 4.99
C LEU A 207 5.17 8.27 5.05
N TYR A 208 5.85 7.61 4.11
CA TYR A 208 7.32 7.48 4.10
C TYR A 208 8.09 8.81 3.93
N ARG A 209 7.40 9.91 3.55
CA ARG A 209 7.98 11.28 3.51
C ARG A 209 7.79 12.04 4.83
N GLU A 210 6.96 11.54 5.74
CA GLU A 210 6.70 12.18 7.02
C GLU A 210 7.83 11.95 8.01
N LYS A 211 7.84 12.75 9.07
CA LYS A 211 8.81 12.56 10.15
C LYS A 211 8.58 11.21 10.84
N PRO A 212 9.66 10.48 11.18
CA PRO A 212 9.54 9.26 11.96
C PRO A 212 8.79 9.49 13.28
N ILE A 213 8.02 8.49 13.70
CA ILE A 213 7.36 8.44 15.01
C ILE A 213 8.14 7.42 15.84
N ASP A 214 8.68 7.86 16.98
CA ASP A 214 9.52 7.03 17.86
C ASP A 214 10.72 6.36 17.16
N GLY A 215 11.24 6.99 16.10
CA GLY A 215 12.36 6.48 15.31
C GLY A 215 11.96 5.56 14.15
N HIS A 216 10.68 5.22 14.02
CA HIS A 216 10.13 4.33 13.01
C HIS A 216 9.43 5.08 11.89
N SER A 217 9.40 4.49 10.70
CA SER A 217 8.58 4.98 9.58
C SER A 217 7.10 4.95 10.00
N PRO A 218 6.31 6.02 9.77
CA PRO A 218 4.91 6.02 10.23
C PRO A 218 4.08 4.93 9.55
N ALA A 219 3.42 4.07 10.33
CA ALA A 219 2.57 2.98 9.83
C ALA A 219 1.15 3.43 9.39
N GLY A 220 0.81 4.71 9.60
CA GLY A 220 -0.48 5.26 9.17
C GLY A 220 -0.51 5.52 7.66
N GLY A 221 -1.72 5.81 7.15
CA GLY A 221 -1.91 6.19 5.75
C GLY A 221 -2.70 7.48 5.60
N ARG A 222 -2.39 8.27 4.55
CA ARG A 222 -3.13 9.47 4.16
C ARG A 222 -2.84 9.85 2.72
N PHE A 223 -3.87 10.25 1.99
CA PHE A 223 -3.71 10.92 0.70
C PHE A 223 -3.54 12.42 0.87
N SER A 224 -2.61 13.00 0.10
CA SER A 224 -2.50 14.45 -0.01
C SER A 224 -3.75 15.03 -0.69
N GLU A 225 -4.03 16.33 -0.49
CA GLU A 225 -5.11 17.00 -1.23
C GLU A 225 -4.90 16.91 -2.75
N ALA A 226 -3.65 17.01 -3.21
CA ALA A 226 -3.30 16.86 -4.62
C ALA A 226 -3.64 15.44 -5.13
N THR A 227 -3.32 14.40 -4.36
CA THR A 227 -3.64 13.01 -4.69
C THR A 227 -5.15 12.78 -4.68
N LEU A 228 -5.90 13.34 -3.73
CA LEU A 228 -7.36 13.25 -3.71
C LEU A 228 -7.99 13.90 -4.95
N HIS A 229 -7.52 15.10 -5.35
CA HIS A 229 -7.97 15.74 -6.58
C HIS A 229 -7.62 14.92 -7.83
N TRP A 230 -6.45 14.29 -7.85
CA TRP A 230 -6.06 13.38 -8.94
C TRP A 230 -6.98 12.15 -9.00
N ILE A 231 -7.25 11.50 -7.86
CA ILE A 231 -8.19 10.37 -7.76
C ILE A 231 -9.56 10.75 -8.32
N ASP A 232 -10.11 11.88 -7.86
CA ASP A 232 -11.41 12.38 -8.31
C ASP A 232 -11.44 12.59 -9.83
N ALA A 233 -10.37 13.15 -10.40
CA ALA A 233 -10.25 13.36 -11.85
C ALA A 233 -10.18 12.03 -12.63
N ILE A 234 -9.42 11.05 -12.13
CA ILE A 234 -9.33 9.71 -12.75
C ILE A 234 -10.69 9.01 -12.71
N LEU A 235 -11.36 9.01 -11.56
CA LEU A 235 -12.68 8.38 -11.40
C LEU A 235 -13.75 9.05 -12.26
N ALA A 236 -13.74 10.38 -12.35
CA ALA A 236 -14.65 11.12 -13.22
C ALA A 236 -14.43 10.78 -14.70
N ALA A 237 -13.16 10.70 -15.14
CA ALA A 237 -12.82 10.33 -16.51
C ALA A 237 -13.25 8.88 -16.83
N ALA A 238 -13.02 7.94 -15.92
CA ALA A 238 -13.45 6.55 -16.05
C ALA A 238 -14.97 6.43 -16.15
N ALA A 239 -15.71 7.15 -15.30
CA ALA A 239 -17.17 7.15 -15.33
C ALA A 239 -17.75 7.62 -16.68
N VAL A 240 -17.12 8.62 -17.32
CA VAL A 240 -17.54 9.12 -18.64
C VAL A 240 -17.16 8.15 -19.76
N ALA A 241 -16.03 7.46 -19.64
CA ALA A 241 -15.56 6.49 -20.64
C ALA A 241 -16.42 5.21 -20.66
N GLY A 242 -17.00 4.83 -19.51
CA GLY A 242 -17.78 3.59 -19.34
C GLY A 242 -16.92 2.38 -19.03
#